data_AF-T0Z566-F1
#
_entry.id   AF-T0Z566-F1
#
_cell.length_a   1.000
_cell.length_b   1.000
_cell.length_c   1.000
_cell.angle_alpha   90.00
_cell.angle_beta   90.00
_cell.angle_gamma   90.00
#
_symmetry.space_group_name_H-M   'P 1'
#
loop_
_entity.id
_entity.type
_entity.pdbx_description
1 polymer ?
#
loop_
_entity_poly.entity_id
_entity_poly.type
_entity_poly.pdbx_seq_one_letter_code
_entity_poly.pdbx_strand_id
1 'polypeptide(L)'
;DGNLTRLVEATNNISPSGEKFEANEIQLQQILRAPARAIRFVKSQDAQALKEELDAKVEKFKNEILLAALIENVNVRGRIIEYLIVGEDDRLRREIINALQKRTNGIPQFKTENTLGDYTKEFKEFFTETDVKTKIMILDSNPKAYNLDKVLEFLSSERSVFMFYFVGIEPGKIVNTVLVSMFQERLLNSTILLKHWAGRNSRGVSQFEGKAISKLILSPESAINEEKSIRFLVDVLAL
;
A
#
# COMPACT_ATOMS: atom_id res chain seq x y z
N ASP A 1 -40.26 2.09 5.05
CA ASP A 1 -39.59 1.96 6.35
C ASP A 1 -38.82 0.66 6.61
N GLY A 2 -38.65 -0.26 5.65
CA GLY A 2 -37.98 -1.57 5.89
C GLY A 2 -36.53 -1.73 5.43
N ASN A 3 -35.96 -0.77 4.68
CA ASN A 3 -34.59 -0.87 4.15
C ASN A 3 -33.52 -0.28 5.09
N LEU A 4 -33.87 0.76 5.86
CA LEU A 4 -32.94 1.37 6.82
C LEU A 4 -32.64 0.43 7.99
N THR A 5 -33.65 -0.28 8.50
CA THR A 5 -33.50 -1.20 9.65
C THR A 5 -32.60 -2.40 9.30
N ARG A 6 -32.70 -2.95 8.08
CA ARG A 6 -31.84 -4.05 7.61
C ARG A 6 -30.37 -3.62 7.40
N LEU A 7 -30.13 -2.40 6.93
CA LEU A 7 -28.77 -1.86 6.82
C LEU A 7 -28.15 -1.61 8.20
N VAL A 8 -28.95 -1.15 9.17
CA VAL A 8 -28.50 -0.94 10.56
C VAL A 8 -28.20 -2.26 11.27
N GLU A 9 -29.02 -3.30 11.07
CA GLU A 9 -28.77 -4.65 11.62
C GLU A 9 -27.56 -5.34 10.98
N ALA A 10 -27.34 -5.17 9.67
CA ALA A 10 -26.13 -5.67 8.99
C ALA A 10 -24.84 -4.96 9.47
N THR A 11 -24.95 -3.71 9.94
CA THR A 11 -23.82 -2.94 10.47
C THR A 11 -23.47 -3.35 11.91
N ASN A 12 -24.46 -3.82 12.69
CA ASN A 12 -24.26 -4.30 14.06
C ASN A 12 -23.65 -5.71 14.15
N ASN A 13 -23.74 -6.51 13.07
CA ASN A 13 -23.19 -7.87 13.01
C ASN A 13 -21.83 -7.97 12.33
N ILE A 14 -21.16 -6.85 12.04
CA ILE A 14 -19.75 -6.88 11.62
C ILE A 14 -18.90 -7.09 12.88
N SER A 15 -18.72 -8.36 13.26
CA SER A 15 -17.72 -8.74 14.26
C SER A 15 -16.34 -8.33 13.76
N PRO A 16 -15.51 -7.70 14.60
CA PRO A 16 -14.15 -7.33 14.21
C PRO A 16 -13.36 -8.62 14.02
N SER A 17 -12.83 -8.84 12.82
CA SER A 17 -12.02 -10.02 12.49
C SER A 17 -10.53 -9.79 12.70
N GLY A 18 -10.15 -8.70 13.38
CA GLY A 18 -8.75 -8.32 13.63
C GLY A 18 -8.33 -8.62 15.06
N GLU A 19 -7.04 -8.88 15.25
CA GLU A 19 -6.38 -9.00 16.55
C GLU A 19 -5.47 -7.78 16.74
N LYS A 20 -5.51 -7.18 17.93
CA LYS A 20 -4.68 -6.03 18.28
C LYS A 20 -3.28 -6.57 18.52
N PHE A 21 -2.30 -6.09 17.77
CA PHE A 21 -0.92 -6.53 17.97
C PHE A 21 -0.37 -5.98 19.31
N GLU A 22 0.06 -6.88 20.19
CA GLU A 22 0.66 -6.53 21.47
C GLU A 22 2.17 -6.77 21.44
N ALA A 23 2.93 -5.70 21.24
CA ALA A 23 4.39 -5.75 21.25
C ALA A 23 4.94 -5.97 22.66
N ASN A 24 5.88 -6.91 22.79
CA ASN A 24 6.76 -6.97 23.96
C ASN A 24 7.84 -5.86 23.92
N GLU A 25 8.64 -5.75 24.98
CA GLU A 25 9.66 -4.70 25.11
C GLU A 25 10.68 -4.70 23.94
N ILE A 26 11.12 -5.88 23.50
CA ILE A 26 12.08 -6.00 22.38
C ILE A 26 11.42 -5.53 21.08
N GLN A 27 10.20 -5.99 20.82
CA GLN A 27 9.42 -5.60 19.64
C GLN A 27 9.16 -4.09 19.61
N LEU A 28 8.86 -3.48 20.76
CA LEU A 28 8.70 -2.04 20.88
C LEU A 28 9.99 -1.30 20.49
N GLN A 29 11.15 -1.75 20.98
CA GLN A 29 12.45 -1.18 20.58
C GLN A 29 12.69 -1.33 19.07
N GLN A 30 12.31 -2.46 18.48
CA GLN A 30 12.45 -2.68 17.04
C GLN A 30 11.53 -1.79 16.22
N ILE A 31 10.28 -1.59 16.65
CA ILE A 31 9.34 -0.67 16.00
C ILE A 31 9.91 0.74 16.01
N LEU A 32 10.38 1.24 17.15
CA LEU A 32 10.92 2.59 17.27
C LEU A 32 12.24 2.80 16.50
N ARG A 33 12.96 1.73 16.16
CA ARG A 33 14.12 1.75 15.26
C ARG A 33 13.77 1.68 13.78
N ALA A 34 12.51 1.45 13.42
CA ALA A 34 12.09 1.33 12.02
C ALA A 34 12.41 2.57 11.17
N PRO A 35 12.26 3.82 11.66
CA PRO A 35 12.63 5.01 10.89
C PRO A 35 14.12 5.03 10.52
N ALA A 36 15.01 4.67 11.46
CA ALA A 36 16.44 4.56 11.21
C ALA A 36 16.77 3.49 10.14
N ARG A 37 16.09 2.33 10.20
CA ARG A 37 16.22 1.27 9.17
C ARG A 37 15.78 1.77 7.80
N ALA A 38 14.64 2.45 7.73
CA ALA A 38 14.12 3.01 6.48
C ALA A 38 15.07 4.08 5.90
N ILE A 39 15.64 4.97 6.73
CA ILE A 39 16.64 5.97 6.30
C ILE A 39 17.86 5.29 5.68
N ARG A 40 18.34 4.20 6.28
CA ARG A 40 19.44 3.40 5.70
C ARG A 40 19.03 2.77 4.37
N PHE A 41 17.85 2.16 4.31
CA PHE A 41 17.36 1.48 3.11
C PHE A 41 17.21 2.45 1.92
N VAL A 42 16.52 3.58 2.09
CA VAL A 42 16.27 4.51 0.96
C VAL A 42 17.55 5.15 0.39
N LYS A 43 18.69 5.01 1.08
CA LYS A 43 20.03 5.45 0.63
C LYS A 43 20.89 4.30 0.11
N SER A 44 20.41 3.06 0.18
CA SER A 44 21.18 1.87 -0.20
C SER A 44 20.99 1.50 -1.67
N GLN A 45 21.89 0.66 -2.18
CA GLN A 45 21.74 0.05 -3.50
C GLN A 45 20.55 -0.92 -3.55
N ASP A 46 20.14 -1.50 -2.42
CA ASP A 46 18.99 -2.40 -2.34
C ASP A 46 17.67 -1.68 -2.68
N ALA A 47 17.51 -0.42 -2.24
CA ALA A 47 16.36 0.39 -2.62
C ALA A 47 16.34 0.71 -4.12
N GLN A 48 17.51 0.99 -4.72
CA GLN A 48 17.62 1.20 -6.16
C GLN A 48 17.27 -0.09 -6.92
N ALA A 49 17.80 -1.24 -6.50
CA ALA A 49 17.51 -2.54 -7.10
C ALA A 49 16.04 -2.94 -6.96
N LEU A 50 15.38 -2.64 -5.83
CA LEU A 50 13.94 -2.84 -5.66
C LEU A 50 13.15 -1.96 -6.63
N LYS A 51 13.51 -0.68 -6.75
CA LYS A 51 12.84 0.25 -7.68
C LYS A 51 12.99 -0.20 -9.13
N GLU A 52 14.21 -0.53 -9.57
CA GLU A 52 14.47 -0.96 -10.94
C GLU A 52 13.68 -2.22 -11.31
N GLU A 53 13.57 -3.17 -10.38
CA GLU A 53 12.77 -4.38 -10.62
C GLU A 53 11.29 -4.05 -10.80
N LEU A 54 10.71 -3.24 -9.93
CA LEU A 54 9.30 -2.85 -10.02
C LEU A 54 9.03 -2.01 -11.28
N ASP A 55 9.94 -1.09 -11.62
CA ASP A 55 9.87 -0.28 -12.84
C ASP A 55 9.92 -1.16 -14.10
N ALA A 56 10.77 -2.20 -14.12
CA ALA A 56 10.83 -3.14 -15.22
C ALA A 56 9.51 -3.92 -15.38
N LYS A 57 8.84 -4.29 -14.28
CA LYS A 57 7.52 -4.93 -14.33
C LYS A 57 6.45 -3.97 -14.86
N VAL A 58 6.48 -2.70 -14.44
CA VAL A 58 5.59 -1.66 -14.99
C VAL A 58 5.79 -1.47 -16.49
N GLU A 59 7.03 -1.35 -16.96
CA GLU A 59 7.29 -1.16 -18.39
C GLU A 59 6.88 -2.39 -19.21
N LYS A 60 7.13 -3.60 -18.68
CA LYS A 60 6.72 -4.87 -19.32
C LYS A 60 5.21 -4.96 -19.55
N PHE A 61 4.39 -4.46 -18.63
CA PHE A 61 2.92 -4.55 -18.69
C PHE A 61 2.25 -3.19 -18.91
N LYS A 62 2.97 -2.23 -19.47
CA LYS A 62 2.52 -0.84 -19.61
C LYS A 62 1.20 -0.70 -20.35
N ASN A 63 1.03 -1.41 -21.47
CA ASN A 63 -0.20 -1.34 -22.26
C ASN A 63 -1.40 -1.88 -21.47
N GLU A 64 -1.22 -2.99 -20.77
CA GLU A 64 -2.22 -3.64 -19.94
C GLU A 64 -2.59 -2.75 -18.73
N ILE A 65 -1.60 -2.11 -18.11
CA ILE A 65 -1.81 -1.15 -17.01
C ILE A 65 -2.65 0.04 -17.51
N LEU A 66 -2.35 0.57 -18.70
CA LEU A 66 -3.12 1.67 -19.29
C LEU A 66 -4.56 1.25 -19.64
N LEU A 67 -4.77 0.02 -20.13
CA LEU A 67 -6.11 -0.52 -20.36
C LEU A 67 -6.87 -0.70 -19.04
N ALA A 68 -6.23 -1.27 -18.03
CA ALA A 68 -6.82 -1.47 -16.71
C ALA A 68 -7.18 -0.12 -16.05
N ALA A 69 -6.38 0.93 -16.28
CA ALA A 69 -6.64 2.26 -15.75
C ALA A 69 -7.99 2.86 -16.20
N LEU A 70 -8.56 2.37 -17.31
CA LEU A 70 -9.87 2.78 -17.83
C LEU A 70 -11.06 2.12 -17.11
N ILE A 71 -10.83 1.12 -16.26
CA ILE A 71 -11.88 0.44 -15.50
C ILE A 71 -12.47 1.42 -14.47
N GLU A 72 -13.78 1.65 -14.49
CA GLU A 72 -14.43 2.61 -13.59
C GLU A 72 -14.35 2.19 -12.12
N ASN A 73 -14.59 0.91 -11.84
CA ASN A 73 -14.54 0.37 -10.48
C ASN A 73 -13.12 0.43 -9.92
N VAL A 74 -12.91 1.34 -8.95
CA VAL A 74 -11.60 1.63 -8.35
C VAL A 74 -10.95 0.39 -7.73
N ASN A 75 -11.73 -0.46 -7.07
CA ASN A 75 -11.22 -1.65 -6.40
C ASN A 75 -10.75 -2.71 -7.41
N VAL A 76 -11.54 -2.91 -8.48
CA VAL A 76 -11.18 -3.85 -9.55
C VAL A 76 -9.97 -3.36 -10.32
N ARG A 77 -9.95 -2.06 -10.67
CA ARG A 77 -8.83 -1.39 -11.33
C ARG A 77 -7.53 -1.55 -10.55
N GLY A 78 -7.55 -1.20 -9.25
CA GLY A 78 -6.37 -1.28 -8.38
C GLY A 78 -5.81 -2.70 -8.32
N ARG A 79 -6.67 -3.68 -8.03
CA ARG A 79 -6.28 -5.09 -7.93
C ARG A 79 -5.68 -5.64 -9.22
N ILE A 80 -6.21 -5.27 -10.38
CA ILE A 80 -5.64 -5.73 -11.65
C ILE A 80 -4.25 -5.14 -11.87
N ILE A 81 -4.08 -3.84 -11.65
CA ILE A 81 -2.79 -3.18 -11.86
C ILE A 81 -1.75 -3.72 -10.90
N GLU A 82 -2.10 -3.88 -9.63
CA GLU A 82 -1.28 -4.56 -8.62
C GLU A 82 -0.88 -5.96 -9.11
N TYR A 83 -1.84 -6.80 -9.49
CA TYR A 83 -1.57 -8.16 -9.96
C TYR A 83 -0.70 -8.22 -11.23
N LEU A 84 -0.88 -7.27 -12.16
CA LEU A 84 -0.02 -7.16 -13.34
C LEU A 84 1.43 -6.88 -12.95
N ILE A 85 1.66 -6.08 -11.92
CA ILE A 85 3.00 -5.69 -11.48
C ILE A 85 3.62 -6.79 -10.61
N VAL A 86 2.90 -7.36 -9.65
CA VAL A 86 3.51 -8.21 -8.60
C VAL A 86 2.89 -9.60 -8.42
N GLY A 87 1.76 -9.89 -9.07
CA GLY A 87 1.14 -11.22 -9.00
C GLY A 87 2.04 -12.30 -9.57
N GLU A 88 1.96 -13.53 -9.04
CA GLU A 88 2.87 -14.63 -9.41
C GLU A 88 2.28 -15.63 -10.41
N ASP A 89 0.95 -15.81 -10.46
CA ASP A 89 0.32 -16.78 -11.36
C ASP A 89 0.21 -16.22 -12.81
N ASP A 90 1.11 -16.73 -13.66
CA ASP A 90 1.22 -16.43 -15.10
C ASP A 90 -0.01 -16.83 -15.91
N ARG A 91 -0.75 -17.86 -15.50
CA ARG A 91 -1.98 -18.27 -16.18
C ARG A 91 -3.07 -17.22 -15.92
N LEU A 92 -3.31 -16.90 -14.66
CA LEU A 92 -4.27 -15.86 -14.29
C LEU A 92 -3.87 -14.50 -14.91
N ARG A 93 -2.58 -14.17 -14.95
CA ARG A 93 -2.11 -12.95 -15.62
C ARG A 93 -2.51 -12.94 -17.09
N ARG A 94 -2.27 -14.03 -17.83
CA ARG A 94 -2.68 -14.14 -19.24
C ARG A 94 -4.20 -14.04 -19.42
N GLU A 95 -4.98 -14.61 -18.51
CA GLU A 95 -6.45 -14.50 -18.54
C GLU A 95 -6.90 -13.05 -18.37
N ILE A 96 -6.31 -12.30 -17.43
CA ILE A 96 -6.56 -10.86 -17.24
C ILE A 96 -6.18 -10.06 -18.49
N ILE A 97 -5.00 -10.30 -19.06
CA ILE A 97 -4.52 -9.61 -20.27
C ILE A 97 -5.49 -9.83 -21.44
N ASN A 98 -5.92 -11.08 -21.65
CA ASN A 98 -6.89 -11.41 -22.69
C ASN A 98 -8.22 -10.69 -22.48
N ALA A 99 -8.71 -10.61 -21.24
CA ALA A 99 -9.95 -9.91 -20.90
C ALA A 99 -9.85 -8.40 -21.17
N LEU A 100 -8.72 -7.77 -20.80
CA LEU A 100 -8.47 -6.35 -21.04
C LEU A 100 -8.42 -6.01 -22.54
N GLN A 101 -7.74 -6.85 -23.33
CA GLN A 101 -7.55 -6.60 -24.76
C GLN A 101 -8.83 -6.85 -25.58
N LYS A 102 -9.57 -7.93 -25.29
CA LYS A 102 -10.74 -8.33 -26.09
C LYS A 102 -12.02 -7.61 -25.69
N ARG A 103 -12.04 -6.89 -24.56
CA ARG A 103 -13.26 -6.29 -23.95
C ARG A 103 -14.43 -7.30 -23.84
N THR A 104 -14.15 -8.59 -23.77
CA THR A 104 -15.15 -9.68 -23.79
C THR A 104 -15.05 -10.50 -22.52
N ASN A 105 -16.21 -10.91 -21.98
CA ASN A 105 -16.43 -11.72 -20.77
C ASN A 105 -15.65 -11.19 -19.55
N GLY A 106 -16.39 -10.63 -18.58
CA GLY A 106 -15.85 -9.83 -17.48
C GLY A 106 -14.58 -10.37 -16.80
N ILE A 107 -13.83 -9.45 -16.20
CA ILE A 107 -12.54 -9.71 -15.54
C ILE A 107 -12.66 -10.92 -14.60
N PRO A 108 -11.73 -11.90 -14.65
CA PRO A 108 -11.77 -13.07 -13.80
C PRO A 108 -11.77 -12.65 -12.31
N GLN A 109 -12.54 -13.36 -11.48
CA GLN A 109 -12.45 -13.15 -10.05
C GLN A 109 -11.17 -13.79 -9.52
N PHE A 110 -10.35 -13.00 -8.85
CA PHE A 110 -9.19 -13.48 -8.10
C PHE A 110 -9.20 -12.87 -6.70
N LYS A 111 -8.68 -13.63 -5.74
CA LYS A 111 -8.49 -13.16 -4.37
C LYS A 111 -7.09 -12.61 -4.27
N THR A 112 -6.98 -11.39 -3.76
CA THR A 112 -5.71 -10.89 -3.22
C THR A 112 -5.60 -11.39 -1.79
N GLU A 113 -4.41 -11.82 -1.39
CA GLU A 113 -4.18 -12.19 0.01
C GLU A 113 -4.33 -10.95 0.90
N ASN A 114 -4.73 -11.17 2.15
CA ASN A 114 -4.84 -10.09 3.12
C ASN A 114 -3.49 -9.95 3.85
N THR A 115 -2.41 -9.69 3.11
CA THR A 115 -1.06 -9.42 3.63
C THR A 115 -0.92 -7.93 4.01
N LEU A 116 0.28 -7.47 4.37
CA LEU A 116 0.56 -6.06 4.60
C LEU A 116 0.98 -5.35 3.31
N GLY A 117 1.93 -5.91 2.55
CA GLY A 117 2.28 -5.49 1.19
C GLY A 117 1.92 -6.52 0.12
N ASP A 118 2.08 -6.11 -1.14
CA ASP A 118 1.78 -6.91 -2.33
C ASP A 118 3.05 -7.59 -2.91
N TYR A 119 4.23 -7.10 -2.53
CA TYR A 119 5.51 -7.64 -2.96
C TYR A 119 6.53 -7.67 -1.83
N THR A 120 7.15 -8.81 -1.65
CA THR A 120 8.16 -9.05 -0.63
C THR A 120 9.51 -9.31 -1.27
N LYS A 121 10.57 -8.73 -0.70
CA LYS A 121 11.94 -8.99 -1.15
C LYS A 121 12.90 -9.04 0.03
N GLU A 122 13.71 -10.08 0.05
CA GLU A 122 14.78 -10.23 1.03
C GLU A 122 16.12 -9.79 0.44
N PHE A 123 16.77 -8.86 1.14
CA PHE A 123 18.14 -8.43 0.93
C PHE A 123 18.97 -8.82 2.14
N LYS A 124 20.31 -8.81 2.03
CA LYS A 124 21.18 -9.18 3.15
C LYS A 124 20.89 -8.40 4.44
N GLU A 125 20.68 -7.08 4.34
CA GLU A 125 20.45 -6.21 5.50
C GLU A 125 18.99 -5.79 5.70
N PHE A 126 18.10 -6.12 4.77
CA PHE A 126 16.74 -5.60 4.76
C PHE A 126 15.74 -6.69 4.35
N PHE A 127 14.57 -6.64 4.95
CA PHE A 127 13.41 -7.41 4.52
C PHE A 127 12.31 -6.42 4.19
N THR A 128 11.96 -6.32 2.91
CA THR A 128 11.03 -5.30 2.44
C THR A 128 9.68 -5.91 2.15
N GLU A 129 8.62 -5.29 2.68
CA GLU A 129 7.28 -5.41 2.14
C GLU A 129 6.92 -4.12 1.40
N THR A 130 6.36 -4.27 0.19
CA THR A 130 6.02 -3.16 -0.69
C THR A 130 4.56 -3.25 -1.09
N ASP A 131 3.80 -2.21 -0.78
CA ASP A 131 2.41 -2.06 -1.22
C ASP A 131 2.36 -1.19 -2.49
N VAL A 132 1.70 -1.69 -3.52
CA VAL A 132 1.58 -1.06 -4.84
C VAL A 132 0.29 -0.26 -4.90
N LYS A 133 0.40 1.05 -5.15
CA LYS A 133 -0.76 1.95 -5.23
C LYS A 133 -0.80 2.66 -6.56
N THR A 134 -1.93 2.56 -7.26
CA THR A 134 -2.18 3.36 -8.46
C THR A 134 -2.84 4.69 -8.13
N LYS A 135 -2.33 5.78 -8.69
CA LYS A 135 -2.95 7.12 -8.62
C LYS A 135 -3.33 7.58 -10.03
N ILE A 136 -4.63 7.64 -10.31
CA ILE A 136 -5.14 8.34 -11.49
C ILE A 136 -5.02 9.84 -11.22
N MET A 137 -4.13 10.52 -11.95
CA MET A 137 -3.66 11.87 -11.59
C MET A 137 -4.78 12.92 -11.67
N ILE A 138 -5.76 12.72 -12.55
CA ILE A 138 -6.91 13.61 -12.73
C ILE A 138 -8.04 13.39 -11.70
N LEU A 139 -7.95 12.35 -10.85
CA LEU A 139 -8.98 12.02 -9.87
C LEU A 139 -8.54 12.39 -8.45
N ASP A 140 -9.40 13.10 -7.72
CA ASP A 140 -9.24 13.40 -6.30
C ASP A 140 -9.72 12.22 -5.44
N SER A 141 -8.88 11.18 -5.35
CA SER A 141 -9.07 10.02 -4.47
C SER A 141 -8.08 10.01 -3.30
N ASN A 142 -8.56 9.64 -2.11
CA ASN A 142 -7.75 9.41 -0.91
C ASN A 142 -7.65 7.90 -0.64
N PRO A 143 -6.57 7.22 -1.05
CA PRO A 143 -6.47 5.77 -0.91
C PRO A 143 -6.27 5.37 0.56
N LYS A 144 -6.91 4.27 0.96
CA LYS A 144 -6.53 3.56 2.19
C LYS A 144 -5.07 3.15 2.07
N ALA A 145 -4.32 3.35 3.14
CA ALA A 145 -2.89 3.12 3.15
C ALA A 145 -2.59 1.72 3.72
N TYR A 146 -2.64 1.55 5.04
CA TYR A 146 -2.29 0.29 5.70
C TYR A 146 -3.12 0.03 6.96
N ASN A 147 -3.17 -1.22 7.40
CA ASN A 147 -3.66 -1.59 8.72
C ASN A 147 -2.57 -1.32 9.76
N LEU A 148 -2.93 -0.67 10.87
CA LEU A 148 -1.96 -0.22 11.86
C LEU A 148 -1.33 -1.39 12.62
N ASP A 149 -2.12 -2.40 13.01
CA ASP A 149 -1.61 -3.56 13.76
C ASP A 149 -0.66 -4.40 12.90
N LYS A 150 -1.01 -4.66 11.63
CA LYS A 150 -0.13 -5.38 10.69
C LYS A 150 1.19 -4.66 10.47
N VAL A 151 1.18 -3.33 10.34
CA VAL A 151 2.41 -2.56 10.20
C VAL A 151 3.25 -2.66 11.46
N LEU A 152 2.66 -2.52 12.65
CA LEU A 152 3.41 -2.65 13.90
C LEU A 152 4.03 -4.04 14.04
N GLU A 153 3.28 -5.09 13.72
CA GLU A 153 3.76 -6.47 13.72
C GLU A 153 4.96 -6.63 12.78
N PHE A 154 4.85 -6.19 11.53
CA PHE A 154 5.93 -6.24 10.55
C PHE A 154 7.17 -5.46 11.02
N LEU A 155 6.97 -4.23 11.51
CA LEU A 155 8.06 -3.36 11.99
C LEU A 155 8.73 -3.86 13.27
N SER A 156 8.08 -4.79 13.99
CA SER A 156 8.65 -5.44 15.17
C SER A 156 9.76 -6.44 14.83
N SER A 157 9.82 -6.89 13.58
CA SER A 157 10.89 -7.75 13.09
C SER A 157 12.16 -6.97 12.80
N GLU A 158 13.30 -7.62 13.00
CA GLU A 158 14.59 -7.09 12.57
C GLU A 158 14.64 -6.95 11.05
N ARG A 159 15.45 -6.02 10.53
CA ARG A 159 15.62 -5.75 9.08
C ARG A 159 14.38 -5.26 8.32
N SER A 160 13.20 -5.25 8.94
CA SER A 160 11.93 -4.84 8.32
C SER A 160 11.96 -3.40 7.80
N VAL A 161 11.49 -3.20 6.57
CA VAL A 161 11.30 -1.89 5.93
C VAL A 161 10.03 -1.92 5.07
N PHE A 162 9.05 -1.07 5.41
CA PHE A 162 7.79 -1.01 4.66
C PHE A 162 7.80 0.13 3.65
N MET A 163 7.47 -0.21 2.41
CA MET A 163 7.56 0.66 1.24
C MET A 163 6.22 0.79 0.52
N PHE A 164 6.02 1.93 -0.14
CA PHE A 164 5.00 2.13 -1.13
C PHE A 164 5.63 2.27 -2.50
N TYR A 165 5.06 1.59 -3.48
CA TYR A 165 5.36 1.79 -4.89
C TYR A 165 4.15 2.41 -5.59
N PHE A 166 4.24 3.71 -5.85
CA PHE A 166 3.18 4.46 -6.51
C PHE A 166 3.35 4.44 -8.02
N VAL A 167 2.26 4.16 -8.75
CA VAL A 167 2.18 4.29 -10.20
C VAL A 167 1.20 5.41 -10.55
N GLY A 168 1.74 6.52 -11.05
CA GLY A 168 0.94 7.67 -11.51
C GLY A 168 0.49 7.50 -12.94
N ILE A 169 -0.81 7.61 -13.19
CA ILE A 169 -1.40 7.39 -14.52
C ILE A 169 -2.26 8.59 -14.93
N GLU A 170 -2.05 9.04 -16.16
CA GLU A 170 -2.94 9.92 -16.90
C GLU A 170 -3.56 9.15 -18.09
N PRO A 171 -4.64 9.66 -18.70
CA PRO A 171 -5.19 9.03 -19.90
C PRO A 171 -4.10 8.80 -20.97
N GLY A 172 -3.87 7.52 -21.29
CA GLY A 172 -2.92 7.10 -22.33
C GLY A 172 -1.44 7.09 -21.94
N LYS A 173 -1.05 7.46 -20.70
CA LYS A 173 0.35 7.39 -20.28
C LYS A 173 0.55 7.14 -18.78
N ILE A 174 1.63 6.45 -18.45
CA ILE A 174 2.18 6.40 -17.10
C ILE A 174 3.04 7.67 -16.92
N VAL A 175 2.70 8.49 -15.93
CA VAL A 175 3.36 9.76 -15.65
C VAL A 175 4.71 9.54 -14.98
N ASN A 176 4.72 8.76 -13.90
CA ASN A 176 5.93 8.40 -13.17
C ASN A 176 5.65 7.22 -12.22
N THR A 177 6.73 6.58 -11.76
CA THR A 177 6.70 5.57 -10.70
C THR A 177 7.60 6.01 -9.55
N VAL A 178 7.14 5.81 -8.31
CA VAL A 178 7.84 6.31 -7.13
C VAL A 178 7.86 5.24 -6.04
N LEU A 179 9.06 4.89 -5.58
CA LEU A 179 9.28 4.01 -4.43
C LEU A 179 9.64 4.88 -3.22
N VAL A 180 8.83 4.84 -2.16
CA VAL A 180 9.04 5.63 -0.93
C VAL A 180 8.74 4.80 0.31
N SER A 181 9.43 5.08 1.42
CA SER A 181 9.08 4.47 2.70
C SER A 181 7.75 5.01 3.21
N MET A 182 7.04 4.22 4.03
CA MET A 182 5.91 4.72 4.82
C MET A 182 6.24 5.97 5.67
N PHE A 183 7.52 6.19 5.99
CA PHE A 183 8.02 7.34 6.77
C PHE A 183 8.43 8.55 5.93
N GLN A 184 8.22 8.52 4.60
CA GLN A 184 8.54 9.65 3.75
C GLN A 184 7.81 10.91 4.25
N GLU A 185 8.53 12.03 4.40
CA GLU A 185 8.04 13.16 5.21
C GLU A 185 6.71 13.74 4.73
N ARG A 186 6.53 13.92 3.42
CA ARG A 186 5.28 14.45 2.85
C ARG A 186 4.12 13.46 3.05
N LEU A 187 4.39 12.17 2.83
CA LEU A 187 3.42 11.09 2.99
C LEU A 187 2.99 10.96 4.45
N LEU A 188 3.95 10.91 5.38
CA LEU A 188 3.73 10.84 6.82
C LEU A 188 2.88 12.02 7.32
N ASN A 189 3.24 13.26 6.94
CA ASN A 189 2.50 14.45 7.33
C ASN A 189 1.05 14.48 6.79
N SER A 190 0.79 13.75 5.70
CA SER A 190 -0.53 13.63 5.07
C SER A 190 -1.30 12.36 5.47
N THR A 191 -0.79 11.62 6.46
CA THR A 191 -1.41 10.37 6.92
C THR A 191 -2.53 10.68 7.91
N ILE A 192 -3.73 10.22 7.58
CA ILE A 192 -4.93 10.33 8.42
C ILE A 192 -5.16 8.98 9.10
N LEU A 193 -5.24 8.97 10.43
CA LEU A 193 -5.55 7.77 11.20
C LEU A 193 -7.07 7.60 11.32
N LEU A 194 -7.62 6.54 10.72
CA LEU A 194 -9.04 6.22 10.77
C LEU A 194 -9.31 5.27 11.95
N LYS A 195 -9.57 5.88 13.10
CA LYS A 195 -9.78 5.21 14.40
C LYS A 195 -11.19 4.62 14.58
N HIS A 196 -12.00 4.53 13.53
CA HIS A 196 -13.39 4.07 13.62
C HIS A 196 -13.56 2.62 14.13
N TRP A 197 -12.45 1.87 14.25
CA TRP A 197 -12.39 0.53 14.85
C TRP A 197 -11.55 0.46 16.15
N ALA A 198 -11.00 1.59 16.61
CA ALA A 198 -10.27 1.65 17.87
C ALA A 198 -11.21 1.27 19.02
N GLY A 199 -10.86 0.21 19.76
CA GLY A 199 -11.70 -0.38 20.81
C GLY A 199 -12.48 -1.64 20.40
N ARG A 200 -12.32 -2.11 19.15
CA ARG A 200 -12.89 -3.37 18.63
C ARG A 200 -11.78 -4.29 18.12
N ASN A 201 -10.88 -4.73 19.02
CA ASN A 201 -9.74 -5.61 18.75
C ASN A 201 -8.76 -5.16 17.63
N SER A 202 -8.72 -3.88 17.27
CA SER A 202 -7.73 -3.34 16.33
C SER A 202 -7.54 -1.84 16.56
N ARG A 203 -6.36 -1.32 16.18
CA ARG A 203 -6.06 0.12 16.12
C ARG A 203 -6.67 0.83 14.91
N GLY A 204 -7.13 0.05 13.92
CA GLY A 204 -7.76 0.56 12.70
C GLY A 204 -6.79 0.64 11.52
N VAL A 205 -7.07 1.59 10.62
CA VAL A 205 -6.32 1.76 9.35
C VAL A 205 -5.91 3.21 9.16
N SER A 206 -4.91 3.43 8.32
CA SER A 206 -4.52 4.77 7.85
C SER A 206 -5.05 5.04 6.44
N GLN A 207 -5.13 6.32 6.09
CA GLN A 207 -5.47 6.81 4.76
C GLN A 207 -4.50 7.94 4.39
N PHE A 208 -4.14 8.03 3.11
CA PHE A 208 -3.35 9.15 2.61
C PHE A 208 -4.23 10.21 1.96
N GLU A 209 -3.81 11.47 2.06
CA GLU A 209 -4.30 12.49 1.15
C GLU A 209 -3.79 12.23 -0.28
N GLY A 210 -4.69 12.07 -1.23
CA GLY A 210 -4.35 11.81 -2.63
C GLY A 210 -3.45 12.87 -3.25
N LYS A 211 -3.58 14.13 -2.81
CA LYS A 211 -2.77 15.26 -3.29
C LYS A 211 -1.30 15.12 -2.88
N ALA A 212 -1.01 14.56 -1.72
CA ALA A 212 0.36 14.30 -1.29
C ALA A 212 1.03 13.25 -2.20
N ILE A 213 0.30 12.18 -2.54
CA ILE A 213 0.76 11.16 -3.48
C ILE A 213 0.98 11.77 -4.87
N SER A 214 0.04 12.56 -5.39
CA SER A 214 0.20 13.21 -6.70
C SER A 214 1.46 14.09 -6.74
N LYS A 215 1.73 14.85 -5.67
CA LYS A 215 2.95 15.66 -5.57
C LYS A 215 4.22 14.81 -5.53
N LEU A 216 4.22 13.67 -4.82
CA LEU A 216 5.35 12.74 -4.81
C LEU A 216 5.60 12.12 -6.18
N ILE A 217 4.55 11.75 -6.91
CA ILE A 217 4.68 11.22 -8.27
C ILE A 217 5.32 12.25 -9.20
N LEU A 218 4.90 13.52 -9.13
CA LEU A 218 5.41 14.59 -9.97
C LEU A 218 6.81 15.08 -9.56
N SER A 219 7.11 15.02 -8.26
CA SER A 219 8.39 15.45 -7.69
C SER A 219 8.79 14.46 -6.59
N PRO A 220 9.49 13.37 -6.96
CA PRO A 220 9.86 12.30 -6.04
C PRO A 220 10.86 12.78 -4.99
N GLU A 221 10.59 12.44 -3.74
CA GLU A 221 11.43 12.75 -2.59
C GLU A 221 11.47 11.54 -1.67
N SER A 222 12.66 11.17 -1.18
CA SER A 222 12.86 10.04 -0.26
C SER A 222 13.22 10.48 1.17
N ALA A 223 13.15 11.78 1.46
CA ALA A 223 13.49 12.32 2.77
C ALA A 223 12.56 11.77 3.86
N ILE A 224 13.17 11.39 4.99
CA ILE A 224 12.50 10.89 6.19
C ILE A 224 12.97 11.75 7.35
N ASN A 225 12.03 12.30 8.11
CA ASN A 225 12.31 12.95 9.37
C ASN A 225 12.20 11.90 10.49
N GLU A 226 13.34 11.47 11.02
CA GLU A 226 13.41 10.38 12.00
C GLU A 226 12.59 10.67 13.26
N GLU A 227 12.75 11.85 13.83
CA GLU A 227 12.05 12.24 15.06
C GLU A 227 10.53 12.28 14.88
N LYS A 228 10.04 12.89 13.78
CA LYS A 228 8.60 12.87 13.46
C LYS A 228 8.07 11.46 13.24
N SER A 229 8.87 10.61 12.61
CA SER A 229 8.49 9.21 12.34
C SER A 229 8.39 8.39 13.63
N ILE A 230 9.33 8.59 14.57
CA ILE A 230 9.28 7.97 15.90
C ILE A 230 8.03 8.45 16.66
N ARG A 231 7.75 9.76 16.67
CA ARG A 231 6.56 10.31 17.32
C ARG A 231 5.28 9.72 16.73
N PHE A 232 5.18 9.62 15.41
CA PHE A 232 4.06 8.96 14.75
C PHE A 232 3.85 7.50 15.23
N LEU A 233 4.92 6.72 15.35
CA LEU A 233 4.83 5.34 15.84
C LEU A 233 4.39 5.27 17.30
N VAL A 234 4.89 6.17 18.15
CA VAL A 234 4.44 6.29 19.56
C VAL A 234 2.95 6.60 19.63
N ASP A 235 2.46 7.54 18.82
CA ASP A 235 1.05 7.89 18.75
C ASP A 235 0.18 6.71 18.28
N VAL A 236 0.67 5.93 17.31
CA VAL A 236 -0.01 4.72 16.82
C VAL A 236 -0.04 3.61 17.88
N LEU A 237 1.07 3.38 18.58
CA LEU A 237 1.17 2.36 19.64
C LEU A 237 0.22 2.64 20.80
N ALA A 238 -0.04 3.91 21.10
CA ALA A 238 -0.92 4.36 22.17
C ALA A 238 -2.43 4.24 21.86
N LEU A 239 -2.81 3.91 20.62
CA LEU A 239 -4.19 3.54 20.25
C LEU A 239 -4.54 2.14 20.75
#